data_AF-A0A5B7IST9-F1
#
_entry.id   AF-A0A5B7IST9-F1
#
_cell.length_a   1.000
_cell.length_b   1.000
_cell.length_c   1.000
_cell.angle_alpha   90.00
_cell.angle_beta   90.00
_cell.angle_gamma   90.00
#
_symmetry.space_group_name_H-M   'P 1'
#
loop_
_entity.id
_entity.type
_entity.pdbx_description
1 polymer ?
#
loop_
_entity_poly.entity_id
_entity_poly.type
_entity_poly.pdbx_seq_one_letter_code
_entity_poly.pdbx_strand_id
1 'polypeptide(L)'
;MSTRNKDFVKAKSRTIYLTSKVEYIPSINPFAEISILEDFNVHHQFWLSTTFTGHPGELAFSFAILHDLEQLVQYPTRIHDRLGDTPNILDIFLTSNPAYAVTLSSPLVTSDH
;
A
#
# COMPACT_ATOMS: atom_id res chain seq x y z
N MET A 1 -7.06 -24.77 -6.92
CA MET A 1 -7.77 -23.58 -6.41
C MET A 1 -6.84 -22.38 -6.58
N SER A 2 -7.09 -21.53 -7.59
CA SER A 2 -6.15 -20.53 -8.14
C SER A 2 -5.71 -19.49 -7.11
N THR A 3 -4.40 -19.23 -7.00
CA THR A 3 -3.76 -18.22 -6.12
C THR A 3 -4.46 -16.85 -6.20
N ARG A 4 -4.89 -16.45 -7.40
CA ARG A 4 -5.61 -15.20 -7.64
C ARG A 4 -6.87 -15.00 -6.79
N ASN A 5 -7.61 -16.07 -6.46
CA ASN A 5 -8.82 -15.94 -5.64
C ASN A 5 -8.48 -15.73 -4.15
N LYS A 6 -7.35 -16.28 -3.69
CA LYS A 6 -6.89 -16.09 -2.30
C LYS A 6 -6.41 -14.66 -2.07
N ASP A 7 -5.68 -14.10 -3.02
CA ASP A 7 -5.16 -12.73 -2.92
C ASP A 7 -6.28 -11.70 -2.92
N PHE A 8 -7.31 -11.91 -3.75
CA PHE A 8 -8.52 -11.09 -3.74
C PHE A 8 -9.25 -11.12 -2.39
N VAL A 9 -9.50 -12.32 -1.85
CA VAL A 9 -10.18 -12.46 -0.54
C VAL A 9 -9.37 -11.78 0.55
N LYS A 10 -8.05 -11.97 0.56
CA LYS A 10 -7.14 -11.33 1.52
C LYS A 10 -7.21 -9.81 1.43
N ALA A 11 -7.12 -9.25 0.23
CA ALA A 11 -7.19 -7.80 0.01
C ALA A 11 -8.53 -7.22 0.45
N LYS A 12 -9.64 -7.88 0.11
CA LYS A 12 -10.98 -7.48 0.54
C LYS A 12 -11.13 -7.51 2.06
N SER A 13 -10.67 -8.57 2.72
CA SER A 13 -10.70 -8.65 4.19
C SER A 13 -9.84 -7.57 4.83
N ARG A 14 -8.68 -7.25 4.23
CA ARG A 14 -7.78 -6.19 4.72
C ARG A 14 -8.44 -4.81 4.61
N THR A 15 -9.02 -4.45 3.46
CA THR A 15 -9.65 -3.13 3.31
C THR A 15 -10.83 -2.95 4.25
N ILE A 16 -11.66 -3.98 4.46
CA ILE A 16 -12.75 -3.94 5.45
C ILE A 16 -12.21 -3.68 6.87
N TYR A 17 -11.16 -4.38 7.26
CA TYR A 17 -10.53 -4.17 8.56
C TYR A 17 -10.00 -2.74 8.70
N LEU A 18 -9.26 -2.26 7.71
CA LEU A 18 -8.68 -0.92 7.74
C LEU A 18 -9.75 0.17 7.73
N THR A 19 -10.82 0.03 6.94
CA THR A 19 -11.96 0.97 6.95
C THR A 19 -12.53 1.13 8.36
N SER A 20 -12.72 0.02 9.09
CA SER A 20 -13.20 0.10 10.47
C SER A 20 -12.28 0.90 11.40
N LYS A 21 -10.96 0.88 11.17
CA LYS A 21 -9.98 1.62 11.97
C LYS A 21 -9.89 3.09 11.56
N VAL A 22 -9.86 3.35 10.25
CA VAL A 22 -9.76 4.68 9.67
C VAL A 22 -11.01 5.52 9.93
N GLU A 23 -12.19 4.89 10.08
CA GLU A 23 -13.41 5.60 10.49
C GLU A 23 -13.51 5.74 12.01
N TYR A 24 -13.10 4.71 12.77
CA TYR A 24 -13.23 4.72 14.22
C TYR A 24 -12.31 5.74 14.89
N ILE A 25 -11.05 5.83 14.49
CA ILE A 25 -10.06 6.71 15.15
C ILE A 25 -10.47 8.19 15.06
N PRO A 26 -10.85 8.74 13.89
CA PRO A 26 -11.34 10.12 13.80
C PRO A 26 -12.67 10.34 14.53
N SER A 27 -13.53 9.30 14.65
CA SER A 27 -14.78 9.41 15.39
C SER A 27 -14.58 9.69 16.90
N ILE A 28 -13.47 9.21 17.47
CA ILE A 28 -13.13 9.44 18.88
C ILE A 28 -12.16 10.61 19.09
N ASN A 29 -11.42 11.00 18.06
CA ASN A 29 -10.57 12.17 18.04
C ASN A 29 -10.53 12.79 16.62
N PRO A 30 -11.28 13.86 16.35
CA PRO A 30 -11.39 14.43 14.99
C PRO A 30 -10.08 15.05 14.47
N PHE A 31 -9.09 15.25 15.33
CA PHE A 31 -7.75 15.74 14.96
C PHE A 31 -6.72 14.63 14.85
N ALA A 32 -7.14 13.36 15.02
CA ALA A 32 -6.22 12.24 14.85
C ALA A 32 -5.81 12.13 13.40
N GLU A 33 -4.51 12.06 13.20
CA GLU A 33 -3.93 11.78 11.90
C GLU A 33 -3.83 10.28 11.67
N ILE A 34 -4.10 9.84 10.45
CA ILE A 34 -4.01 8.45 10.05
C ILE A 34 -2.76 8.26 9.20
N SER A 35 -1.97 7.25 9.56
CA SER A 35 -0.84 6.77 8.76
C SER A 35 -0.81 5.24 8.78
N ILE A 36 -0.69 4.62 7.62
CA ILE A 36 -0.68 3.17 7.43
C ILE A 36 0.58 2.83 6.63
N LEU A 37 1.50 2.06 7.24
CA LEU A 37 2.69 1.55 6.59
C LEU A 37 2.63 0.02 6.59
N GLU A 38 2.39 -0.59 5.43
CA GLU A 38 2.32 -2.05 5.31
C GLU A 38 2.78 -2.53 3.92
N ASP A 39 3.20 -3.80 3.85
CA ASP A 39 3.28 -4.55 2.59
C ASP A 39 1.86 -4.98 2.17
N PHE A 40 1.29 -4.25 1.22
CA PHE A 40 -0.02 -4.57 0.68
C PHE A 40 0.06 -5.71 -0.34
N ASN A 41 1.24 -5.93 -0.96
CA ASN A 41 1.44 -6.84 -2.08
C ASN A 41 0.36 -6.67 -3.18
N VAL A 42 0.09 -5.41 -3.55
CA VAL A 42 -0.88 -5.05 -4.58
C VAL A 42 -0.17 -4.35 -5.75
N HIS A 43 -0.82 -4.39 -6.92
CA HIS A 43 -0.29 -3.78 -8.14
C HIS A 43 -1.34 -2.87 -8.75
N HIS A 44 -0.95 -1.62 -9.02
CA HIS A 44 -1.77 -0.63 -9.68
C HIS A 44 -0.89 0.29 -10.53
N GLN A 45 -1.06 0.23 -11.85
CA GLN A 45 -0.14 0.84 -12.82
C GLN A 45 0.04 2.36 -12.61
N PHE A 46 -1.06 3.09 -12.41
CA PHE A 46 -0.98 4.55 -12.25
C PHE A 46 -0.62 5.02 -10.84
N TRP A 47 -0.82 4.16 -9.84
CA TRP A 47 -0.73 4.56 -8.43
C TRP A 47 0.59 4.13 -7.81
N LEU A 48 1.08 2.95 -8.18
CA LEU A 48 2.26 2.30 -7.64
C LEU A 48 3.34 2.07 -8.71
N SER A 49 3.16 2.61 -9.91
CA SER A 49 4.09 2.47 -11.04
C SER A 49 4.41 1.00 -11.42
N THR A 50 3.49 0.07 -11.16
CA THR A 50 3.66 -1.35 -11.50
C THR A 50 3.29 -1.63 -12.96
N THR A 51 3.73 -2.77 -13.51
CA THR A 51 3.49 -3.13 -14.93
C THR A 51 2.04 -3.50 -15.25
N PHE A 52 1.21 -3.74 -14.24
CA PHE A 52 -0.21 -4.05 -14.39
C PHE A 52 -1.02 -3.55 -13.20
N THR A 53 -2.34 -3.53 -13.36
CA THR A 53 -3.30 -3.34 -12.27
C THR A 53 -4.06 -4.64 -11.99
N GLY A 54 -4.07 -5.08 -10.74
CA GLY A 54 -4.85 -6.25 -10.28
C GLY A 54 -6.07 -5.84 -9.48
N HIS A 55 -7.05 -6.74 -9.32
CA HIS A 55 -8.23 -6.49 -8.48
C HIS A 55 -7.89 -6.05 -7.04
N PRO A 56 -6.89 -6.65 -6.36
CA PRO A 56 -6.42 -6.13 -5.07
C PRO A 56 -5.93 -4.67 -5.11
N GLY A 57 -5.26 -4.28 -6.20
CA GLY A 57 -4.76 -2.92 -6.40
C GLY A 57 -5.89 -1.92 -6.63
N GLU A 58 -6.90 -2.27 -7.41
CA GLU A 58 -8.11 -1.45 -7.57
C GLU A 58 -8.82 -1.21 -6.22
N LEU A 59 -8.95 -2.26 -5.40
CA LEU A 59 -9.55 -2.14 -4.07
C LEU A 59 -8.73 -1.24 -3.14
N ALA A 60 -7.40 -1.39 -3.12
CA ALA A 60 -6.52 -0.56 -2.31
C ALA A 60 -6.50 0.90 -2.76
N PHE A 61 -6.50 1.14 -4.07
CA PHE A 61 -6.56 2.50 -4.63
C PHE A 61 -7.91 3.17 -4.32
N SER A 62 -9.01 2.44 -4.49
CA SER A 62 -10.35 2.94 -4.15
C SER A 62 -10.50 3.24 -2.66
N PHE A 63 -9.90 2.42 -1.80
CA PHE A 63 -9.82 2.64 -0.35
C PHE A 63 -9.06 3.94 -0.03
N ALA A 64 -7.90 4.17 -0.65
CA ALA A 64 -7.12 5.38 -0.44
C ALA A 64 -7.90 6.64 -0.85
N ILE A 65 -8.56 6.62 -2.02
CA ILE A 65 -9.41 7.73 -2.48
C ILE A 65 -10.59 7.96 -1.53
N LEU A 66 -11.29 6.90 -1.11
CA LEU A 66 -12.49 7.01 -0.28
C LEU A 66 -12.21 7.65 1.09
N HIS A 67 -11.00 7.44 1.61
CA HIS A 67 -10.60 7.92 2.93
C HIS A 67 -9.63 9.11 2.88
N ASP A 68 -9.49 9.76 1.72
CA ASP A 68 -8.59 10.90 1.51
C ASP A 68 -7.14 10.63 2.00
N LEU A 69 -6.65 9.41 1.75
CA LEU A 69 -5.29 9.01 2.10
C LEU A 69 -4.36 9.09 0.90
N GLU A 70 -3.22 9.75 1.07
CA GLU A 70 -2.19 9.88 0.04
C GLU A 70 -1.09 8.82 0.20
N GLN A 71 -0.67 8.23 -0.92
CA GLN A 71 0.48 7.33 -0.98
C GLN A 71 1.75 8.13 -1.21
N LEU A 72 2.66 8.17 -0.24
CA LEU A 72 3.87 9.00 -0.32
C LEU A 72 5.13 8.27 -0.80
N VAL A 73 5.10 6.93 -0.88
CA VAL A 73 6.24 6.15 -1.39
C VAL A 73 6.30 6.25 -2.92
N GLN A 74 7.37 6.85 -3.44
CA GLN A 74 7.58 7.06 -4.87
C GLN A 74 8.67 6.14 -5.48
N TYR A 75 9.41 5.42 -4.64
CA TYR A 75 10.53 4.58 -5.05
C TYR A 75 10.26 3.11 -4.76
N PRO A 76 10.72 2.19 -5.63
CA PRO A 76 10.56 0.75 -5.39
C PRO A 76 11.07 0.33 -4.02
N THR A 77 10.25 -0.39 -3.28
CA THR A 77 10.58 -0.93 -1.96
C THR A 77 10.94 -2.40 -2.02
N ARG A 78 10.86 -3.02 -3.20
CA ARG A 78 11.32 -4.38 -3.43
C ARG A 78 12.19 -4.46 -4.67
N ILE A 79 13.40 -4.99 -4.50
CA ILE A 79 14.32 -5.33 -5.58
C ILE A 79 14.43 -6.85 -5.59
N HIS A 80 13.92 -7.48 -6.64
CA HIS A 80 13.97 -8.93 -6.76
C HIS A 80 15.42 -9.43 -6.88
N ASP A 81 15.73 -10.54 -6.20
CA ASP A 81 17.04 -11.22 -6.29
C ASP A 81 17.34 -11.84 -7.67
N ARG A 82 16.39 -11.77 -8.60
CA ARG A 82 16.47 -12.38 -9.93
C ARG A 82 16.85 -11.36 -10.98
N LEU A 83 17.85 -11.71 -11.78
CA LEU A 83 18.30 -10.89 -12.89
C LEU A 83 17.18 -10.71 -13.92
N GLY A 84 16.74 -9.45 -14.11
CA GLY A 84 15.74 -9.06 -15.11
C GLY A 84 14.35 -8.72 -14.56
N ASP A 85 14.09 -8.95 -13.27
CA ASP A 85 12.84 -8.54 -12.64
C ASP A 85 12.82 -7.02 -12.42
N THR A 86 11.65 -6.41 -12.66
CA THR A 86 11.47 -4.96 -12.46
C THR A 86 11.22 -4.65 -10.97
N PRO A 87 11.91 -3.65 -10.38
CA PRO A 87 11.62 -3.19 -9.03
C PRO A 87 10.18 -2.72 -8.90
N ASN A 88 9.51 -3.04 -7.79
CA ASN A 88 8.11 -2.65 -7.55
C ASN A 88 7.96 -1.94 -6.19
N ILE A 89 6.97 -1.07 -6.11
CA ILE A 89 6.49 -0.51 -4.85
C ILE A 89 5.48 -1.50 -4.28
N LEU A 90 5.84 -2.24 -3.23
CA LEU A 90 4.92 -3.16 -2.53
C LEU A 90 4.61 -2.68 -1.10
N ASP A 91 5.56 -1.99 -0.49
CA ASP A 91 5.39 -1.31 0.79
C ASP A 91 4.78 0.06 0.52
N ILE A 92 3.60 0.27 1.08
CA ILE A 92 2.75 1.43 0.84
C ILE A 92 2.69 2.24 2.13
N PHE A 93 2.86 3.56 2.02
CA PHE A 93 2.66 4.51 3.11
C PHE A 93 1.48 5.43 2.77
N LEU A 94 0.30 5.08 3.31
CA LEU A 94 -0.92 5.88 3.18
C LEU A 94 -1.03 6.83 4.36
N THR A 95 -1.31 8.11 4.11
CA THR A 95 -1.50 9.06 5.20
C THR A 95 -2.50 10.16 4.89
N SER A 96 -3.20 10.64 5.93
CA SER A 96 -4.06 11.82 5.86
C SER A 96 -3.27 13.14 5.95
N ASN A 97 -1.94 13.10 6.14
CA ASN A 97 -1.09 14.29 6.19
C ASN A 97 0.03 14.22 5.14
N PRO A 98 -0.11 14.96 4.03
CA PRO A 98 0.85 14.94 2.93
C PRO A 98 2.14 15.72 3.24
N ALA A 99 2.24 16.39 4.40
CA ALA A 99 3.43 17.17 4.75
C ALA A 99 4.64 16.30 5.14
N TYR A 100 4.46 14.98 5.28
CA TYR A 100 5.57 14.10 5.57
C TYR A 100 6.52 13.94 4.40
N ALA A 101 7.82 13.90 4.74
CA ALA A 101 8.86 13.48 3.82
C ALA A 101 9.16 12.00 4.05
N VAL A 102 9.01 11.18 3.02
CA VAL A 102 9.44 9.77 3.03
C VAL A 102 10.87 9.69 2.52
N THR A 103 11.74 9.05 3.30
CA THR A 103 13.09 8.70 2.86
C THR A 103 13.22 7.18 2.82
N LEU A 104 13.69 6.65 1.70
CA LEU A 104 14.02 5.24 1.53
C LEU A 104 15.54 5.12 1.58
N SER A 105 16.05 4.19 2.38
CA SER A 105 17.49 3.89 2.44
C SER A 105 17.72 2.42 2.19
N SER A 106 18.69 2.13 1.33
CA SER A 106 19.10 0.78 1.00
C SER A 106 20.63 0.69 0.99
N PRO A 107 21.24 -0.41 1.47
CA PRO A 107 20.60 -1.51 2.22
C PRO A 107 20.54 -1.20 3.73
N LEU A 108 19.36 -1.30 4.34
CA LEU A 108 19.22 -1.32 5.81
C LEU A 108 19.42 -2.74 6.39
N VAL A 109 19.06 -3.76 5.61
CA VAL A 109 19.14 -5.20 5.93
C VAL A 109 19.46 -5.98 4.65
N THR A 110 19.77 -7.27 4.74
CA THR A 110 19.99 -8.19 3.61
C THR A 110 18.70 -8.72 2.97
N SER A 111 17.57 -8.03 3.14
CA SER A 111 16.28 -8.43 2.57
C SER A 111 16.17 -7.96 1.11
N ASP A 112 15.28 -8.57 0.34
CA ASP A 112 14.88 -8.09 -0.99
C ASP A 112 13.89 -6.90 -0.90
N HIS A 113 13.50 -6.53 0.32
CA HIS A 113 12.78 -5.31 0.71
C HIS A 113 13.75 -4.26 1.27
#